data_AF-A0A233HHI4-F1
#
_entry.id   AF-A0A233HHI4-F1
#
_cell.length_a   1.000
_cell.length_b   1.000
_cell.length_c   1.000
_cell.angle_alpha   90.00
_cell.angle_beta   90.00
_cell.angle_gamma   90.00
#
_symmetry.space_group_name_H-M   'P 1'
#
loop_
_entity.id
_entity.type
_entity.pdbx_description
1 polymer ?
#
loop_
_entity_poly.entity_id
_entity_poly.type
_entity_poly.pdbx_seq_one_letter_code
_entity_poly.pdbx_strand_id
1 'polypeptide(L)'
;MYISLSKNDAVSFSYIGGKPMLPTDVRIPVHPDSGSQMTFFFQVLLPEWHKWAGKLISVFCVTDDFVLDRILPEMVVYNESGYNVDSDCIQFKQDFFKIIVSNIKQCTIKDEYKEVLRYQSLEISSCEANSFGFIGKKPKWLVGDESPLTLDGEAFFDFLFQINIDLYFPKLESAPKQKTENFEESSGIRDSYIDDYSLFAGNAVYFFGEKDSELVYMVSQS
;
A
#
# COMPACT_ATOMS: atom_id res chain seq x y z
N MET A 1 8.85 -15.47 -3.53
CA MET A 1 10.07 -14.75 -3.09
C MET A 1 9.63 -13.70 -2.09
N TYR A 2 10.50 -13.31 -1.19
CA TYR A 2 10.19 -12.34 -0.16
C TYR A 2 10.64 -10.95 -0.60
N ILE A 3 9.89 -9.94 -0.20
CA ILE A 3 10.32 -8.55 -0.26
C ILE A 3 10.96 -8.28 1.10
N SER A 4 12.23 -7.88 1.11
CA SER A 4 13.01 -7.70 2.33
C SER A 4 13.71 -6.35 2.30
N LEU A 5 14.07 -5.83 3.47
CA LEU A 5 14.97 -4.68 3.56
C LEU A 5 16.32 -5.04 2.93
N SER A 6 16.77 -4.21 1.99
CA SER A 6 18.07 -4.35 1.37
C SER A 6 19.16 -4.16 2.42
N LYS A 7 20.16 -5.04 2.41
CA LYS A 7 21.37 -4.89 3.24
C LYS A 7 22.39 -3.92 2.64
N ASN A 8 22.16 -3.50 1.39
CA ASN A 8 23.01 -2.58 0.66
C ASN A 8 22.32 -1.23 0.51
N ASP A 9 23.09 -0.15 0.66
CA ASP A 9 22.63 1.23 0.47
C ASP A 9 22.44 1.60 -1.02
N ALA A 10 22.33 0.61 -1.91
CA ALA A 10 22.06 0.85 -3.32
C ALA A 10 20.63 1.38 -3.50
N VAL A 11 20.50 2.41 -4.35
CA VAL A 11 19.21 2.94 -4.77
C VAL A 11 18.43 1.82 -5.47
N SER A 12 17.25 1.50 -4.95
CA SER A 12 16.33 0.53 -5.50
C SER A 12 15.09 1.24 -6.05
N PHE A 13 14.40 0.61 -7.00
CA PHE A 13 13.08 1.07 -7.43
C PHE A 13 11.96 0.57 -6.51
N SER A 14 12.26 -0.38 -5.62
CA SER A 14 11.38 -0.79 -4.53
C SER A 14 11.93 -0.25 -3.22
N TYR A 15 11.14 0.52 -2.48
CA TYR A 15 11.60 1.13 -1.23
C TYR A 15 10.42 1.62 -0.38
N ILE A 16 10.71 1.85 0.89
CA ILE A 16 9.84 2.46 1.89
C ILE A 16 10.27 3.93 2.06
N GLY A 17 9.30 4.82 2.21
CA GLY A 17 9.52 6.23 2.57
C GLY A 17 10.35 7.02 1.55
N GLY A 18 10.90 8.16 1.99
CA GLY A 18 11.56 9.10 1.10
C GLY A 18 10.60 9.72 0.06
N LYS A 19 11.12 10.05 -1.13
CA LYS A 19 10.33 10.65 -2.21
C LYS A 19 9.76 9.60 -3.15
N PRO A 20 8.46 9.65 -3.51
CA PRO A 20 7.87 8.70 -4.45
C PRO A 20 8.35 8.93 -5.88
N MET A 21 8.42 7.84 -6.66
CA MET A 21 8.52 7.91 -8.11
C MET A 21 7.13 7.80 -8.72
N LEU A 22 6.74 8.81 -9.49
CA LEU A 22 5.44 8.86 -10.17
C LEU A 22 5.62 9.39 -11.60
N PRO A 23 4.69 9.10 -12.53
CA PRO A 23 4.67 9.74 -13.84
C PRO A 23 4.64 11.27 -13.74
N THR A 24 5.20 11.95 -14.74
CA THR A 24 5.35 13.41 -14.71
C THR A 24 3.99 14.14 -14.60
N ASP A 25 2.96 13.61 -15.25
CA ASP A 25 1.59 14.13 -15.27
C ASP A 25 0.75 13.74 -14.05
N VAL A 26 1.17 12.73 -13.29
CA VAL A 26 0.51 12.31 -12.05
C VAL A 26 0.94 13.20 -10.89
N ARG A 27 -0.04 13.78 -10.19
CA ARG A 27 0.18 14.58 -8.98
C ARG A 27 0.32 13.68 -7.75
N ILE A 28 1.02 14.19 -6.73
CA ILE A 28 1.03 13.56 -5.41
C ILE A 28 -0.40 13.54 -4.87
N PRO A 29 -0.92 12.39 -4.40
CA PRO A 29 -2.25 12.31 -3.80
C PRO A 29 -2.40 13.25 -2.60
N VAL A 30 -3.59 13.82 -2.45
CA VAL A 30 -3.93 14.71 -1.34
C VAL A 30 -5.17 14.21 -0.63
N HIS A 31 -5.23 14.45 0.68
CA HIS A 31 -6.42 14.20 1.48
C HIS A 31 -7.62 14.96 0.88
N PRO A 32 -8.78 14.32 0.65
CA PRO A 32 -9.93 14.96 0.00
C PRO A 32 -10.46 16.17 0.79
N ASP A 33 -10.55 16.05 2.11
CA ASP A 33 -11.08 17.12 2.97
C ASP A 33 -10.08 18.22 3.33
N SER A 34 -8.85 17.89 3.76
CA SER A 34 -7.87 18.88 4.22
C SER A 34 -6.97 19.43 3.10
N GLY A 35 -6.84 18.71 1.98
CA GLY A 35 -5.91 19.01 0.89
C GLY A 35 -4.42 18.79 1.23
N SER A 36 -4.10 18.21 2.40
CA SER A 36 -2.73 17.86 2.76
C SER A 36 -2.19 16.75 1.85
N GLN A 37 -0.88 16.70 1.61
CA GLN A 37 -0.27 15.57 0.88
C GLN A 37 -0.47 14.28 1.67
N MET A 38 -0.97 13.23 1.02
CA MET A 38 -1.00 11.90 1.61
C MET A 38 0.43 11.41 1.82
N THR A 39 0.65 10.65 2.90
CA THR A 39 1.96 10.08 3.20
C THR A 39 2.25 8.94 2.25
N PHE A 40 3.36 9.05 1.51
CA PHE A 40 3.95 7.96 0.75
C PHE A 40 4.56 6.92 1.70
N PHE A 41 4.04 5.70 1.67
CA PHE A 41 4.53 4.60 2.50
C PHE A 41 5.62 3.80 1.82
N PHE A 42 5.34 3.28 0.63
CA PHE A 42 6.31 2.48 -0.11
C PHE A 42 5.93 2.37 -1.59
N GLN A 43 6.89 1.90 -2.37
CA GLN A 43 6.65 1.44 -3.73
C GLN A 43 7.33 0.09 -4.00
N VAL A 44 6.72 -0.71 -4.86
CA VAL A 44 7.26 -2.02 -5.29
C VAL A 44 7.29 -2.07 -6.82
N LEU A 45 8.48 -2.24 -7.39
CA LEU A 45 8.67 -2.57 -8.79
C LEU A 45 8.48 -4.07 -8.99
N LEU A 46 7.51 -4.44 -9.84
CA LEU A 46 7.25 -5.85 -10.12
C LEU A 46 8.32 -6.43 -11.08
N PRO A 47 8.91 -7.58 -10.72
CA PRO A 47 10.07 -8.16 -11.41
C PRO A 47 9.71 -8.76 -12.76
N GLU A 48 10.73 -9.03 -13.58
CA GLU A 48 10.57 -9.46 -14.99
C GLU A 48 9.76 -10.75 -15.18
N TRP A 49 9.78 -11.65 -14.20
CA TRP A 49 9.02 -12.91 -14.25
C TRP A 49 7.55 -12.74 -13.85
N HIS A 50 7.16 -11.57 -13.32
CA HIS A 50 5.79 -11.29 -12.91
C HIS A 50 4.92 -10.92 -14.11
N LYS A 51 3.62 -11.24 -14.08
CA LYS A 51 2.68 -10.89 -15.17
C LYS A 51 2.57 -9.38 -15.43
N TRP A 52 2.90 -8.60 -14.40
CA TRP A 52 2.93 -7.14 -14.40
C TRP A 52 4.36 -6.58 -14.39
N ALA A 53 5.32 -7.32 -14.94
CA ALA A 53 6.72 -6.88 -15.03
C ALA A 53 6.85 -5.43 -15.52
N GLY A 54 7.70 -4.65 -14.83
CA GLY A 54 7.95 -3.24 -15.15
C GLY A 54 6.89 -2.26 -14.66
N LYS A 55 5.82 -2.74 -14.02
CA LYS A 55 4.87 -1.89 -13.28
C LYS A 55 5.43 -1.56 -11.90
N LEU A 56 5.34 -0.31 -11.54
CA LEU A 56 5.61 0.23 -10.21
C LEU A 56 4.29 0.46 -9.51
N ILE A 57 4.14 -0.06 -8.30
CA ILE A 57 2.95 0.14 -7.46
C ILE A 57 3.37 0.99 -6.27
N SER A 58 2.82 2.19 -6.18
CA SER A 58 3.10 3.16 -5.11
C SER A 58 1.89 3.29 -4.21
N VAL A 59 2.12 3.23 -2.88
CA VAL A 59 1.07 3.23 -1.86
C VAL A 59 1.18 4.50 -1.01
N PHE A 60 0.07 5.23 -0.94
CA PHE A 60 -0.10 6.43 -0.14
C PHE A 60 -1.22 6.22 0.87
N CYS A 61 -1.13 6.84 2.04
CA CYS A 61 -2.20 6.81 3.04
C CYS A 61 -2.26 8.12 3.81
N VAL A 62 -3.46 8.48 4.24
CA VAL A 62 -3.71 9.57 5.19
C VAL A 62 -3.14 9.18 6.55
N THR A 63 -2.41 10.12 7.17
CA THR A 63 -1.83 9.93 8.50
C THR A 63 -2.12 11.08 9.44
N ASP A 64 -2.68 12.19 8.94
CA ASP A 64 -3.02 13.39 9.69
C ASP A 64 -4.52 13.49 10.04
N ASP A 65 -5.31 12.49 9.66
CA ASP A 65 -6.72 12.30 10.04
C ASP A 65 -7.00 10.81 10.31
N PHE A 66 -8.13 10.50 10.93
CA PHE A 66 -8.55 9.14 11.25
C PHE A 66 -10.07 8.98 11.14
N VAL A 67 -10.50 8.06 10.26
CA VAL A 67 -11.89 7.60 10.14
C VAL A 67 -11.87 6.09 10.06
N LEU A 68 -12.38 5.41 11.09
CA LEU A 68 -12.26 3.96 11.27
C LEU A 68 -12.68 3.16 10.02
N ASP A 69 -13.82 3.53 9.41
CA ASP A 69 -14.38 2.83 8.25
C ASP A 69 -13.64 3.13 6.92
N ARG A 70 -12.63 4.01 6.93
CA ARG A 70 -11.89 4.42 5.72
C ARG A 70 -10.40 4.10 5.77
N ILE A 71 -9.85 3.85 6.95
CA ILE A 71 -8.43 3.51 7.10
C ILE A 71 -8.08 2.09 6.64
N LEU A 72 -9.08 1.21 6.52
CA LEU A 72 -8.93 -0.15 6.01
C LEU A 72 -9.50 -0.25 4.59
N PRO A 73 -8.88 -1.02 3.70
CA PRO A 73 -9.50 -1.36 2.42
C PRO A 73 -10.77 -2.17 2.67
N GLU A 74 -11.93 -1.62 2.32
CA GLU A 74 -13.20 -2.32 2.49
C GLU A 74 -13.27 -3.55 1.58
N MET A 75 -13.60 -4.71 2.16
CA MET A 75 -13.70 -5.96 1.42
C MET A 75 -15.15 -6.22 1.03
N VAL A 76 -15.38 -6.62 -0.22
CA VAL A 76 -16.72 -6.94 -0.74
C VAL A 76 -17.29 -8.19 -0.08
N VAL A 77 -16.44 -9.20 0.12
CA VAL A 77 -16.80 -10.47 0.75
C VAL A 77 -15.75 -10.83 1.78
N TYR A 78 -16.21 -11.37 2.92
CA TYR A 78 -15.37 -11.87 4.00
C TYR A 78 -15.46 -13.39 4.08
N ASN A 79 -14.34 -14.06 4.33
CA ASN A 79 -14.20 -15.50 4.50
C ASN A 79 -14.60 -16.35 3.28
N GLU A 80 -14.63 -15.77 2.08
CA GLU A 80 -14.90 -16.48 0.83
C GLU A 80 -13.89 -16.07 -0.25
N SER A 81 -13.56 -17.00 -1.14
CA SER A 81 -12.72 -16.74 -2.32
C SER A 81 -13.50 -16.97 -3.61
N GLY A 82 -12.96 -16.48 -4.71
CA GLY A 82 -13.52 -16.72 -6.03
C GLY A 82 -14.67 -15.76 -6.40
N TYR A 83 -14.83 -14.66 -5.64
CA TYR A 83 -15.94 -13.72 -5.85
C TYR A 83 -15.63 -12.67 -6.93
N ASN A 84 -16.70 -12.05 -7.41
CA ASN A 84 -16.63 -10.91 -8.31
C ASN A 84 -16.50 -9.60 -7.54
N VAL A 85 -15.69 -8.68 -8.04
CA VAL A 85 -15.62 -7.29 -7.59
C VAL A 85 -16.21 -6.41 -8.68
N ASP A 86 -17.11 -5.50 -8.32
CA ASP A 86 -17.67 -4.54 -9.26
C ASP A 86 -16.74 -3.31 -9.37
N SER A 87 -16.61 -2.73 -10.57
CA SER A 87 -15.73 -1.58 -10.81
C SER A 87 -16.15 -0.30 -10.09
N ASP A 88 -17.38 -0.24 -9.57
CA ASP A 88 -17.86 0.84 -8.71
C ASP A 88 -17.73 0.55 -7.21
N CYS A 89 -17.05 -0.55 -6.84
CA CYS A 89 -16.74 -0.89 -5.46
C CYS A 89 -16.09 0.30 -4.73
N ILE A 90 -16.57 0.55 -3.52
CA ILE A 90 -16.13 1.63 -2.63
C ILE A 90 -14.60 1.66 -2.43
N GLN A 91 -13.94 0.51 -2.41
CA GLN A 91 -12.49 0.43 -2.24
C GLN A 91 -11.73 1.13 -3.37
N PHE A 92 -12.27 1.18 -4.58
CA PHE A 92 -11.65 1.85 -5.72
C PHE A 92 -11.75 3.39 -5.65
N LYS A 93 -12.58 3.95 -4.76
CA LYS A 93 -12.60 5.41 -4.52
C LYS A 93 -11.30 5.91 -3.94
N GLN A 94 -10.70 5.11 -3.02
CA GLN A 94 -9.35 5.37 -2.51
C GLN A 94 -9.23 6.78 -1.90
N ASP A 95 -10.12 7.10 -0.95
CA ASP A 95 -10.22 8.43 -0.32
C ASP A 95 -9.20 8.62 0.81
N PHE A 96 -8.93 7.58 1.60
CA PHE A 96 -8.00 7.61 2.75
C PHE A 96 -6.65 6.94 2.46
N PHE A 97 -6.54 6.26 1.32
CA PHE A 97 -5.31 5.71 0.79
C PHE A 97 -5.35 5.83 -0.72
N LYS A 98 -4.20 5.84 -1.39
CA LYS A 98 -4.14 5.84 -2.85
C LYS A 98 -3.13 4.81 -3.33
N ILE A 99 -3.55 4.00 -4.30
CA ILE A 99 -2.69 3.08 -5.03
C ILE A 99 -2.47 3.66 -6.41
N ILE A 100 -1.21 3.92 -6.77
CA ILE A 100 -0.85 4.37 -8.11
C ILE A 100 -0.05 3.25 -8.77
N VAL A 101 -0.59 2.73 -9.86
CA VAL A 101 0.10 1.83 -10.77
C VAL A 101 0.72 2.68 -11.88
N SER A 102 1.98 2.41 -12.23
CA SER A 102 2.67 3.17 -13.29
C SER A 102 3.70 2.32 -14.01
N ASN A 103 4.04 2.69 -15.25
CA ASN A 103 5.20 2.10 -15.92
C ASN A 103 6.48 2.78 -15.43
N ILE A 104 7.43 2.00 -14.91
CA ILE A 104 8.67 2.55 -14.33
C ILE A 104 9.44 3.47 -15.29
N LYS A 105 9.34 3.22 -16.61
CA LYS A 105 10.01 4.02 -17.64
C LYS A 105 9.46 5.44 -17.79
N GLN A 106 8.27 5.71 -17.26
CA GLN A 106 7.60 7.00 -17.30
C GLN A 106 7.73 7.74 -15.96
N CYS A 107 8.23 7.08 -14.91
CA CYS A 107 8.29 7.64 -13.58
C CYS A 107 9.54 8.49 -13.36
N THR A 108 9.35 9.60 -12.64
CA THR A 108 10.42 10.45 -12.13
C THR A 108 10.21 10.66 -10.64
N ILE A 109 11.28 10.91 -9.89
CA ILE A 109 11.18 11.29 -8.48
C ILE A 109 10.39 12.61 -8.39
N LYS A 110 9.42 12.68 -7.47
CA LYS A 110 8.66 13.90 -7.18
C LYS A 110 9.38 14.74 -6.15
N ASP A 111 10.24 15.64 -6.62
CA ASP A 111 11.08 16.47 -5.76
C ASP A 111 10.31 17.43 -4.84
N GLU A 112 9.10 17.79 -5.25
CA GLU A 112 8.15 18.61 -4.50
C GLU A 112 7.46 17.88 -3.35
N TYR A 113 7.62 16.57 -3.23
CA TYR A 113 7.09 15.80 -2.10
C TYR A 113 7.90 16.09 -0.83
N LYS A 114 7.19 16.40 0.25
CA LYS A 114 7.81 16.54 1.57
C LYS A 114 7.90 15.17 2.23
N GLU A 115 9.13 14.68 2.40
CA GLU A 115 9.38 13.40 3.04
C GLU A 115 8.86 13.37 4.49
N VAL A 116 8.27 12.23 4.86
CA VAL A 116 7.68 11.98 6.19
C VAL A 116 8.27 10.73 6.81
N LEU A 117 8.45 9.67 6.01
CA LEU A 117 9.03 8.41 6.43
C LEU A 117 10.50 8.31 6.01
N ARG A 118 11.31 7.65 6.85
CA ARG A 118 12.72 7.35 6.56
C ARG A 118 12.82 6.42 5.35
N TYR A 119 13.70 6.76 4.43
CA TYR A 119 13.98 5.93 3.26
C TYR A 119 14.60 4.59 3.68
N GLN A 120 14.07 3.49 3.17
CA GLN A 120 14.67 2.16 3.28
C GLN A 120 14.51 1.40 1.96
N SER A 121 15.62 0.94 1.40
CA SER A 121 15.64 0.18 0.15
C SER A 121 15.05 -1.23 0.35
N LEU A 122 14.26 -1.71 -0.60
CA LEU A 122 13.71 -3.06 -0.63
C LEU A 122 14.35 -3.88 -1.75
N GLU A 123 14.58 -5.16 -1.47
CA GLU A 123 15.08 -6.16 -2.41
C GLU A 123 14.19 -7.40 -2.43
N ILE A 124 14.28 -8.16 -3.52
CA ILE A 124 13.64 -9.47 -3.63
C ILE A 124 14.64 -10.53 -3.19
N SER A 125 14.30 -11.29 -2.15
CA SER A 125 15.15 -12.32 -1.58
C SER A 125 14.45 -13.69 -1.52
N SER A 126 15.24 -14.76 -1.34
CA SER A 126 14.72 -16.10 -1.06
C SER A 126 14.47 -16.36 0.43
N CYS A 127 14.83 -15.42 1.30
CA CYS A 127 14.79 -15.59 2.76
C CYS A 127 13.57 -14.90 3.37
N GLU A 128 12.84 -15.62 4.23
CA GLU A 128 11.66 -15.11 4.92
C GLU A 128 11.97 -14.18 6.09
N ALA A 129 13.14 -14.38 6.72
CA ALA A 129 13.49 -13.73 7.96
C ALA A 129 13.47 -12.21 7.79
N ASN A 130 12.67 -11.53 8.63
CA ASN A 130 12.46 -10.07 8.60
C ASN A 130 11.99 -9.55 7.24
N SER A 131 11.15 -10.31 6.54
CA SER A 131 10.54 -9.86 5.28
C SER A 131 9.51 -8.75 5.54
N PHE A 132 9.54 -7.75 4.67
CA PHE A 132 8.50 -6.74 4.53
C PHE A 132 7.22 -7.35 3.95
N GLY A 133 7.38 -8.30 3.02
CA GLY A 133 6.25 -8.92 2.35
C GLY A 133 6.63 -10.10 1.48
N PHE A 134 5.71 -10.51 0.62
CA PHE A 134 5.89 -11.65 -0.27
C PHE A 134 5.36 -11.35 -1.67
N ILE A 135 6.10 -11.82 -2.68
CA ILE A 135 5.74 -11.75 -4.08
C ILE A 135 5.86 -13.15 -4.72
N GLY A 136 4.81 -13.59 -5.41
CA GLY A 136 4.74 -14.95 -5.96
C GLY A 136 3.51 -15.17 -6.81
N LYS A 137 3.21 -16.43 -7.14
CA LYS A 137 2.03 -16.77 -7.96
C LYS A 137 0.71 -16.75 -7.19
N LYS A 138 0.77 -16.95 -5.88
CA LYS A 138 -0.38 -17.00 -4.98
C LYS A 138 -0.03 -16.36 -3.64
N PRO A 139 -1.00 -15.77 -2.94
CA PRO A 139 -0.84 -15.29 -1.57
C PRO A 139 -0.36 -16.37 -0.60
N LYS A 140 0.31 -15.93 0.45
CA LYS A 140 0.47 -16.66 1.71
C LYS A 140 -0.52 -16.13 2.72
N TRP A 141 -1.70 -16.73 2.74
CA TRP A 141 -2.80 -16.35 3.61
C TRP A 141 -2.45 -16.56 5.09
N LEU A 142 -2.91 -15.63 5.94
CA LEU A 142 -2.78 -15.73 7.39
C LEU A 142 -3.86 -16.66 7.95
N VAL A 143 -5.10 -16.51 7.48
CA VAL A 143 -6.27 -17.27 7.96
C VAL A 143 -6.79 -18.22 6.88
N GLY A 144 -7.42 -17.67 5.85
CA GLY A 144 -8.07 -18.41 4.77
C GLY A 144 -7.93 -17.70 3.44
N ASP A 145 -8.23 -18.42 2.35
CA ASP A 145 -8.22 -17.82 1.01
C ASP A 145 -9.43 -16.92 0.82
N GLU A 146 -9.17 -15.64 0.56
CA GLU A 146 -10.17 -14.60 0.31
C GLU A 146 -9.89 -13.87 -1.01
N SER A 147 -9.24 -14.56 -1.96
CA SER A 147 -8.89 -13.97 -3.25
C SER A 147 -10.14 -13.59 -4.07
N PRO A 148 -10.18 -12.37 -4.66
CA PRO A 148 -11.14 -12.09 -5.72
C PRO A 148 -10.80 -12.90 -6.97
N LEU A 149 -11.79 -13.16 -7.82
CA LEU A 149 -11.60 -13.84 -9.10
C LEU A 149 -11.62 -12.85 -10.26
N THR A 150 -12.68 -12.06 -10.36
CA THR A 150 -12.95 -11.19 -11.50
C THR A 150 -13.34 -9.77 -11.10
N LEU A 151 -13.08 -8.84 -12.00
CA LEU A 151 -13.67 -7.51 -12.08
C LEU A 151 -14.83 -7.56 -13.08
N ASP A 152 -16.01 -7.09 -12.67
CA ASP A 152 -17.24 -7.02 -13.47
C ASP A 152 -17.66 -8.34 -14.15
N GLY A 153 -17.21 -9.48 -13.61
CA GLY A 153 -17.48 -10.83 -14.10
C GLY A 153 -16.64 -11.23 -15.32
N GLU A 154 -15.76 -10.36 -15.81
CA GLU A 154 -15.09 -10.52 -17.11
C GLU A 154 -13.57 -10.59 -16.99
N ALA A 155 -12.95 -9.62 -16.30
CA ALA A 155 -11.50 -9.49 -16.27
C ALA A 155 -10.92 -10.14 -15.00
N PHE A 156 -9.86 -10.96 -15.13
CA PHE A 156 -9.31 -11.71 -14.01
C PHE A 156 -8.31 -10.89 -13.20
N PHE A 157 -8.38 -11.04 -11.88
CA PHE A 157 -7.37 -10.51 -10.98
C PHE A 157 -6.11 -11.38 -10.95
N ASP A 158 -4.95 -10.73 -10.98
CA ASP A 158 -3.66 -11.33 -10.69
C ASP A 158 -3.19 -10.93 -9.28
N PHE A 159 -2.73 -11.89 -8.49
CA PHE A 159 -2.01 -11.56 -7.26
C PHE A 159 -0.72 -10.79 -7.59
N LEU A 160 -0.55 -9.62 -6.98
CA LEU A 160 0.59 -8.74 -7.23
C LEU A 160 1.68 -8.98 -6.19
N PHE A 161 1.35 -8.80 -4.91
CA PHE A 161 2.21 -9.05 -3.74
C PHE A 161 1.37 -8.93 -2.47
N GLN A 162 1.96 -9.23 -1.32
CA GLN A 162 1.40 -8.93 -0.01
C GLN A 162 2.43 -8.24 0.86
N ILE A 163 1.97 -7.47 1.85
CA ILE A 163 2.77 -6.99 2.98
C ILE A 163 2.37 -7.75 4.24
N ASN A 164 3.34 -7.95 5.13
CA ASN A 164 3.12 -8.69 6.38
C ASN A 164 2.35 -7.84 7.41
N ILE A 165 1.84 -8.52 8.45
CA ILE A 165 1.23 -7.88 9.62
C ILE A 165 2.29 -7.13 10.46
N ASP A 166 1.85 -6.20 11.30
CA ASP A 166 2.66 -5.50 12.32
C ASP A 166 3.89 -4.77 11.76
N LEU A 167 3.76 -4.21 10.56
CA LEU A 167 4.79 -3.36 9.97
C LEU A 167 4.72 -1.95 10.54
N TYR A 168 5.86 -1.51 11.08
CA TYR A 168 6.08 -0.15 11.54
C TYR A 168 7.02 0.59 10.60
N PHE A 169 6.67 1.83 10.31
CA PHE A 169 7.34 2.68 9.34
C PHE A 169 8.02 3.84 10.08
N PRO A 170 9.36 3.83 10.22
CA PRO A 170 10.06 4.85 10.96
C PRO A 170 9.87 6.23 10.34
N LYS A 171 9.37 7.19 11.12
CA LYS A 171 9.20 8.57 10.65
C LYS A 171 10.47 9.41 10.80
N LEU A 172 10.52 10.52 10.07
CA LEU A 172 11.51 11.57 10.30
C LEU A 172 11.20 12.30 11.61
N GLU A 173 12.21 12.82 12.29
CA GLU A 173 12.03 13.50 13.58
C GLU A 173 11.10 14.72 13.48
N SER A 174 11.11 15.40 12.33
CA SER A 174 10.27 16.56 12.04
C SER A 174 8.86 16.22 11.56
N ALA A 175 8.56 14.94 11.31
CA ALA A 175 7.25 14.51 10.87
C ALA A 175 6.25 14.53 12.05
N PRO A 176 4.99 14.94 11.80
CA PRO A 176 3.93 14.89 12.81
C PRO A 176 3.67 13.43 13.22
N LYS A 177 3.01 13.23 14.35
CA LYS A 177 2.54 11.90 14.74
C LYS A 177 1.31 11.50 13.90
N GLN A 178 1.16 10.20 13.66
CA GLN A 178 -0.02 9.67 12.99
C GLN A 178 -1.25 9.87 13.88
N LYS A 179 -2.40 10.23 13.30
CA LYS A 179 -3.68 10.27 14.01
C LYS A 179 -4.25 8.87 14.21
N THR A 180 -4.85 8.67 15.38
CA THR A 180 -5.54 7.44 15.76
C THR A 180 -6.80 7.78 16.54
N GLU A 181 -7.66 6.79 16.75
CA GLU A 181 -8.89 6.93 17.52
C GLU A 181 -8.62 7.38 18.96
N ASN A 182 -9.49 8.25 19.47
CA ASN A 182 -9.54 8.65 20.87
C ASN A 182 -10.95 8.41 21.43
N PHE A 183 -11.11 7.36 22.24
CA PHE A 183 -12.37 7.06 22.92
C PHE A 183 -12.69 8.02 24.08
N GLU A 184 -11.75 8.89 24.48
CA GLU A 184 -11.88 9.76 25.66
C GLU A 184 -12.25 11.21 25.31
N GLU A 185 -12.06 11.66 24.08
CA GLU A 185 -12.28 13.06 23.65
C GLU A 185 -13.42 13.21 22.64
N SER A 186 -14.09 14.36 22.68
CA SER A 186 -15.21 14.67 21.77
C SER A 186 -14.81 14.80 20.29
N SER A 187 -13.53 15.02 20.00
CA SER A 187 -12.99 15.01 18.63
C SER A 187 -12.94 13.60 18.03
N GLY A 188 -12.92 12.56 18.86
CA GLY A 188 -12.76 11.16 18.44
C GLY A 188 -11.36 10.80 17.92
N ILE A 189 -10.42 11.74 17.84
CA ILE A 189 -9.07 11.53 17.28
C ILE A 189 -7.97 12.16 18.15
N ARG A 190 -6.80 11.50 18.19
CA ARG A 190 -5.59 11.97 18.89
C ARG A 190 -4.31 11.61 18.13
N ASP A 191 -3.19 12.18 18.55
CA ASP A 191 -1.87 11.69 18.11
C ASP A 191 -1.59 10.29 18.68
N SER A 192 -1.03 9.42 17.85
CA SER A 192 -0.55 8.11 18.27
C SER A 192 0.51 8.21 19.37
N TYR A 193 0.44 7.31 20.34
CA TYR A 193 1.51 7.15 21.33
C TYR A 193 2.74 6.47 20.75
N ILE A 194 2.57 5.68 19.69
CA ILE A 194 3.65 5.07 18.92
C ILE A 194 4.22 6.14 18.00
N ASP A 195 5.54 6.31 17.99
CA ASP A 195 6.19 7.35 17.17
C ASP A 195 6.22 6.94 15.69
N ASP A 196 6.45 5.66 15.40
CA ASP A 196 6.41 5.13 14.05
C ASP A 196 4.98 5.04 13.50
N TYR A 197 4.86 5.16 12.18
CA TYR A 197 3.56 5.02 11.52
C TYR A 197 3.22 3.55 11.30
N SER A 198 1.94 3.23 11.30
CA SER A 198 1.42 1.96 10.82
C SER A 198 0.54 2.18 9.59
N LEU A 199 0.44 1.14 8.76
CA LEU A 199 -0.41 1.13 7.57
C LEU A 199 -1.53 0.12 7.76
N PHE A 200 -2.76 0.48 7.36
CA PHE A 200 -3.95 -0.40 7.41
C PHE A 200 -4.17 -1.07 8.77
N ALA A 201 -4.07 -0.28 9.85
CA ALA A 201 -4.17 -0.74 11.24
C ALA A 201 -3.20 -1.88 11.62
N GLY A 202 -2.12 -2.07 10.86
CA GLY A 202 -1.16 -3.14 11.08
C GLY A 202 -1.55 -4.47 10.43
N ASN A 203 -2.66 -4.55 9.70
CA ASN A 203 -3.11 -5.79 9.06
C ASN A 203 -2.13 -6.28 7.99
N ALA A 204 -2.10 -7.59 7.77
CA ALA A 204 -1.54 -8.14 6.55
C ALA A 204 -2.44 -7.71 5.37
N VAL A 205 -1.84 -7.23 4.28
CA VAL A 205 -2.59 -6.77 3.10
C VAL A 205 -2.10 -7.46 1.84
N TYR A 206 -3.05 -7.96 1.06
CA TYR A 206 -2.87 -8.71 -0.17
C TYR A 206 -3.37 -7.89 -1.34
N PHE A 207 -2.51 -7.65 -2.32
CA PHE A 207 -2.80 -6.80 -3.47
C PHE A 207 -3.11 -7.67 -4.69
N PHE A 208 -4.25 -7.42 -5.32
CA PHE A 208 -4.75 -8.10 -6.52
C PHE A 208 -5.01 -7.05 -7.60
N GLY A 209 -4.46 -7.25 -8.78
CA GLY A 209 -4.56 -6.28 -9.87
C GLY A 209 -5.32 -6.82 -11.07
N GLU A 210 -6.14 -5.98 -11.67
CA GLU A 210 -6.62 -6.17 -13.05
C GLU A 210 -5.75 -5.31 -13.99
N LYS A 211 -5.16 -5.95 -15.00
CA LYS A 211 -3.99 -5.41 -15.71
C LYS A 211 -4.35 -4.34 -16.73
N ASP A 212 -5.49 -4.48 -17.39
CA ASP A 212 -5.85 -3.60 -18.50
C ASP A 212 -6.43 -2.27 -18.00
N SER A 213 -7.16 -2.29 -16.88
CA SER A 213 -7.66 -1.12 -16.16
C SER A 213 -6.64 -0.55 -15.16
N GLU A 214 -5.59 -1.31 -14.83
CA GLU A 214 -4.61 -0.99 -13.79
C GLU A 214 -5.23 -0.79 -12.40
N LEU A 215 -6.43 -1.33 -12.16
CA LEU A 215 -7.10 -1.30 -10.87
C LEU A 215 -6.45 -2.31 -9.92
N VAL A 216 -6.32 -1.90 -8.66
CA VAL A 216 -5.79 -2.73 -7.58
C VAL A 216 -6.83 -2.85 -6.48
N TYR A 217 -7.28 -4.08 -6.26
CA TYR A 217 -8.11 -4.48 -5.14
C TYR A 217 -7.23 -5.07 -4.04
N MET A 218 -7.60 -4.82 -2.79
CA MET A 218 -6.87 -5.21 -1.60
C MET A 218 -7.76 -6.06 -0.69
N VAL A 219 -7.14 -7.06 -0.08
CA VAL A 219 -7.75 -7.87 0.98
C VAL A 219 -6.90 -7.68 2.23
N SER A 220 -7.52 -7.48 3.38
CA SER A 220 -6.81 -7.30 4.66
C SER A 220 -7.17 -8.40 5.66
N GLN A 221 -6.16 -8.99 6.31
CA GLN A 221 -6.34 -9.99 7.37
C GLN A 221 -5.57 -9.59 8.63
N SER A 222 -6.14 -9.90 9.80
CA SER A 222 -5.58 -9.66 11.14
C SER A 222 -5.67 -10.91 12.01
#